data_AF-A0A067U396-F1
#
_entry.id   AF-A0A067U396-F1
#
_cell.length_a   1.000
_cell.length_b   1.000
_cell.length_c   1.000
_cell.angle_alpha   90.00
_cell.angle_beta   90.00
_cell.angle_gamma   90.00
#
_symmetry.space_group_name_H-M   'P 1'
#
loop_
_entity.id
_entity.type
_entity.pdbx_description
1 polymer ?
#
loop_
_entity_poly.entity_id
_entity_poly.type
_entity_poly.pdbx_seq_one_letter_code
_entity_poly.pdbx_strand_id
1 'polypeptide(L)'
;MSLHDNSEGYVRKKRRLAVDSDTSDDECSQVEKARSNRELIEWILELPLDLVHEIFGRLDPIDLLNLVRSLKDLRKLFMSRSTALIWKQARLNIDGLPDCPSDLNEPQYANLAFSNNCHFCLRNLGSLHICWEARLKTCSKCLSTDAE
;
A
#
# COMPACT_ATOMS: atom_id res chain seq x y z
N MET A 1 33.02 -24.05 25.78
CA MET A 1 32.81 -22.59 25.91
C MET A 1 31.72 -22.23 24.92
N SER A 2 30.47 -22.48 25.28
CA SER A 2 29.61 -21.54 26.04
C SER A 2 29.27 -20.34 25.16
N LEU A 3 28.11 -20.36 24.51
CA LEU A 3 26.81 -19.85 24.98
C LEU A 3 26.58 -18.45 24.38
N HIS A 4 25.68 -18.34 23.40
CA HIS A 4 24.34 -17.75 23.59
C HIS A 4 23.71 -17.28 22.27
N ASP A 5 22.49 -17.79 22.06
CA ASP A 5 21.36 -17.19 21.38
C ASP A 5 21.14 -15.74 21.87
N ASN A 6 20.86 -14.78 20.99
CA ASN A 6 20.04 -13.64 21.39
C ASN A 6 19.29 -13.03 20.21
N SER A 7 18.08 -13.56 20.03
CA SER A 7 16.93 -12.86 19.46
C SER A 7 16.65 -11.56 20.22
N GLU A 8 16.67 -10.39 19.57
CA GLU A 8 16.03 -9.20 20.13
C GLU A 8 15.27 -8.41 19.06
N GLY A 9 13.95 -8.49 19.18
CA GLY A 9 12.98 -7.75 18.40
C GLY A 9 13.06 -6.25 18.68
N TYR A 10 12.82 -5.47 17.64
CA TYR A 10 12.85 -4.02 17.70
C TYR A 10 11.56 -3.49 18.35
N VAL A 11 11.59 -3.28 19.67
CA VAL A 11 10.49 -2.69 20.43
C VAL A 11 10.50 -1.16 20.24
N ARG A 12 9.48 -0.62 19.56
CA ARG A 12 9.27 0.84 19.47
C ARG A 12 8.86 1.43 20.82
N LYS A 13 9.77 2.18 21.43
CA LYS A 13 9.59 2.90 22.71
C LYS A 13 8.67 4.12 22.51
N LYS A 14 7.44 4.08 23.03
CA LYS A 14 6.52 5.23 23.03
C LYS A 14 6.88 6.15 24.20
N ARG A 15 7.42 7.34 23.91
CA ARG A 15 7.70 8.40 24.89
C ARG A 15 6.37 8.88 25.49
N ARG A 16 6.17 8.73 26.81
CA ARG A 16 5.13 9.45 27.54
C ARG A 16 5.74 10.75 28.05
N LEU A 17 5.19 11.89 27.64
CA LEU A 17 5.38 13.15 28.34
C LEU A 17 4.44 13.13 29.55
N ALA A 18 4.98 13.40 30.73
CA ALA A 18 4.21 13.57 31.96
C ALA A 18 3.51 14.93 31.91
N VAL A 19 2.18 14.93 32.02
CA VAL A 19 1.39 16.12 32.31
C VAL A 19 0.76 15.86 33.68
N ASP A 20 1.04 16.77 34.60
CA ASP A 20 0.64 16.74 36.00
C ASP A 20 -0.29 17.94 36.22
N SER A 21 -1.52 17.69 36.68
CA SER A 21 -2.38 18.69 37.34
C SER A 21 -3.72 18.07 37.76
N ASP A 22 -3.89 17.91 39.07
CA ASP A 22 -5.18 17.78 39.76
C ASP A 22 -6.07 19.00 39.50
N THR A 23 -7.34 18.78 39.14
CA THR A 23 -8.54 19.23 39.87
C THR A 23 -9.82 18.90 39.08
N SER A 24 -10.86 18.55 39.83
CA SER A 24 -12.21 18.13 39.44
C SER A 24 -13.01 19.18 38.67
N ASP A 25 -13.73 18.77 37.63
CA ASP A 25 -15.19 18.93 37.48
C ASP A 25 -15.69 18.33 36.14
N ASP A 26 -16.94 17.88 36.16
CA ASP A 26 -17.76 17.26 35.11
C ASP A 26 -17.45 17.63 33.64
N GLU A 27 -16.96 16.65 32.86
CA GLU A 27 -17.48 16.31 31.52
C GLU A 27 -16.92 14.96 31.06
N CYS A 28 -17.80 14.05 30.62
CA CYS A 28 -17.45 12.71 30.14
C CYS A 28 -16.68 12.82 28.81
N SER A 29 -15.35 12.96 28.88
CA SER A 29 -14.47 12.85 27.72
C SER A 29 -14.40 11.38 27.28
N GLN A 30 -15.30 11.00 26.38
CA GLN A 30 -15.22 9.75 25.63
C GLN A 30 -13.90 9.74 24.85
N VAL A 31 -12.87 9.11 25.41
CA VAL A 31 -11.68 8.76 24.63
C VAL A 31 -12.14 7.65 23.69
N GLU A 32 -12.62 8.00 22.50
CA GLU A 32 -12.98 7.03 21.49
C GLU A 32 -11.78 6.11 21.25
N LYS A 33 -11.92 4.83 21.61
CA LYS A 33 -10.88 3.83 21.38
C LYS A 33 -10.62 3.79 19.88
N ALA A 34 -9.35 3.92 19.49
CA ALA A 34 -8.95 3.73 18.10
C ALA A 34 -9.43 2.34 17.64
N ARG A 35 -10.25 2.30 16.59
CA ARG A 35 -10.70 1.05 15.97
C ARG A 35 -9.48 0.23 15.56
N SER A 36 -9.54 -1.07 15.82
CA SER A 36 -8.56 -2.00 15.32
C SER A 36 -8.60 -2.04 13.78
N ASN A 37 -7.48 -2.41 13.15
CA ASN A 37 -7.44 -2.56 11.69
C ASN A 37 -8.49 -3.58 11.20
N ARG A 38 -8.86 -4.58 12.01
CA ARG A 38 -9.90 -5.55 11.63
C ARG A 38 -11.28 -4.91 11.55
N GLU A 39 -11.67 -4.15 12.57
CA GLU A 39 -12.96 -3.46 12.60
C GLU A 39 -13.08 -2.42 11.48
N LEU A 40 -11.98 -1.74 11.13
CA LEU A 40 -11.95 -0.82 9.99
C LEU A 40 -12.14 -1.55 8.66
N ILE A 41 -11.50 -2.71 8.49
CA ILE A 41 -11.64 -3.51 7.26
C ILE A 41 -13.06 -4.05 7.13
N GLU A 42 -13.62 -4.59 8.21
CA GLU A 42 -15.01 -5.07 8.24
C GLU A 42 -15.98 -3.96 7.82
N TRP A 43 -15.82 -2.78 8.41
CA TRP A 43 -16.60 -1.60 8.02
C TRP A 43 -16.43 -1.22 6.54
N ILE A 44 -15.21 -1.27 6.00
CA ILE A 44 -14.97 -1.01 4.57
C ILE A 44 -15.65 -2.06 3.68
N LEU A 45 -15.67 -3.33 4.09
CA LEU A 45 -16.31 -4.42 3.35
C LEU A 45 -17.84 -4.33 3.36
N GLU A 46 -18.42 -3.65 4.34
CA GLU A 46 -19.86 -3.39 4.46
C GLU A 46 -20.32 -2.15 3.67
N LEU A 47 -19.39 -1.32 3.19
CA LEU A 47 -19.75 -0.13 2.41
C LEU A 47 -20.42 -0.52 1.09
N PRO A 48 -21.47 0.21 0.67
CA PRO A 48 -21.97 0.15 -0.69
C PRO A 48 -20.86 0.38 -1.71
N LEU A 49 -20.91 -0.36 -2.82
CA LEU A 49 -19.87 -0.33 -3.85
C LEU A 49 -19.59 1.09 -4.36
N ASP A 50 -20.59 1.94 -4.46
CA ASP A 50 -20.45 3.33 -4.92
C ASP A 50 -19.60 4.18 -3.97
N LEU A 51 -19.74 4.01 -2.65
CA LEU A 51 -18.90 4.69 -1.67
C LEU A 51 -17.47 4.17 -1.70
N VAL A 52 -17.29 2.86 -1.93
CA VAL A 52 -15.97 2.27 -2.15
C VAL A 52 -15.32 2.90 -3.39
N HIS A 53 -16.07 3.12 -4.48
CA HIS A 53 -15.54 3.82 -5.65
C HIS A 53 -15.20 5.27 -5.38
N GLU A 54 -16.09 6.02 -4.72
CA GLU A 54 -15.89 7.44 -4.44
C GLU A 54 -14.69 7.68 -3.53
N ILE A 55 -14.49 6.86 -2.50
CA ILE A 55 -13.38 7.03 -1.55
C ILE A 55 -12.08 6.57 -2.18
N PHE A 56 -12.02 5.32 -2.67
CA PHE A 56 -10.76 4.72 -3.10
C PHE A 56 -10.36 5.13 -4.52
N GLY A 57 -11.29 5.64 -5.33
CA GLY A 57 -10.99 6.21 -6.64
C GLY A 57 -10.21 7.52 -6.57
N ARG A 58 -10.17 8.18 -5.40
CA ARG A 58 -9.38 9.40 -5.16
C ARG A 58 -7.92 9.12 -4.80
N LEU A 59 -7.54 7.85 -4.58
CA LEU A 59 -6.19 7.48 -4.24
C LEU A 59 -5.28 7.43 -5.46
N ASP A 60 -3.98 7.60 -5.23
CA ASP A 60 -2.99 7.31 -6.25
C ASP A 60 -2.79 5.78 -6.41
N PRO A 61 -2.34 5.30 -7.58
CA PRO A 61 -2.18 3.87 -7.81
C PRO A 61 -1.20 3.21 -6.84
N ILE A 62 -0.20 3.95 -6.36
CA ILE A 62 0.78 3.45 -5.38
C ILE A 62 0.16 3.22 -4.01
N ASP A 63 -0.76 4.08 -3.57
CA ASP A 63 -1.47 3.93 -2.30
C ASP A 63 -2.41 2.73 -2.36
N LEU A 64 -3.12 2.59 -3.48
CA LEU A 64 -3.99 1.45 -3.71
C LEU A 64 -3.19 0.13 -3.75
N LEU A 65 -2.01 0.12 -4.38
CA LEU A 65 -1.08 -1.02 -4.34
C LEU A 65 -0.62 -1.37 -2.93
N ASN A 66 -0.28 -0.37 -2.12
CA ASN A 66 0.15 -0.59 -0.74
C ASN A 66 -0.99 -1.15 0.11
N LEU A 67 -2.21 -0.68 -0.11
CA LEU A 67 -3.41 -1.14 0.58
C LEU A 67 -3.68 -2.63 0.31
N VAL A 68 -3.69 -3.03 -0.97
CA VAL A 68 -3.94 -4.44 -1.36
C VAL A 68 -2.81 -5.39 -1.00
N ARG A 69 -1.58 -4.89 -0.82
CA ARG A 69 -0.45 -5.71 -0.37
C ARG A 69 -0.45 -5.96 1.13
N SER A 70 -0.92 -4.99 1.90
CA SER A 70 -0.86 -5.03 3.36
C SER A 70 -2.03 -5.82 3.97
N LEU A 71 -3.20 -5.80 3.32
CA LEU A 71 -4.45 -6.33 3.89
C LEU A 71 -5.08 -7.38 2.97
N LYS A 72 -5.16 -8.63 3.44
CA LYS A 72 -5.63 -9.78 2.63
C LYS A 72 -7.07 -9.62 2.13
N ASP A 73 -7.97 -9.06 2.95
CA ASP A 73 -9.37 -8.92 2.56
C ASP A 73 -9.59 -7.74 1.62
N LEU A 74 -8.84 -6.63 1.81
CA LEU A 74 -8.82 -5.55 0.82
C LEU A 74 -8.22 -6.00 -0.51
N ARG A 75 -7.21 -6.89 -0.49
CA ARG A 75 -6.72 -7.52 -1.73
C ARG A 75 -7.83 -8.22 -2.49
N LYS A 76 -8.67 -9.00 -1.80
CA LYS A 76 -9.81 -9.69 -2.44
C LYS A 76 -10.81 -8.70 -3.02
N LEU A 77 -11.12 -7.64 -2.28
CA LEU A 77 -12.06 -6.59 -2.71
C LEU A 77 -11.54 -5.84 -3.95
N PHE A 78 -10.33 -5.28 -3.89
CA PHE A 78 -9.79 -4.42 -4.93
C PHE A 78 -9.25 -5.18 -6.15
N MET A 79 -8.99 -6.49 -6.06
CA MET A 79 -8.60 -7.30 -7.23
C MET A 79 -9.80 -7.95 -7.94
N SER A 80 -11.02 -7.59 -7.55
CA SER A 80 -12.25 -8.09 -8.18
C SER A 80 -12.66 -7.22 -9.38
N ARG A 81 -13.51 -7.76 -10.25
CA ARG A 81 -14.00 -7.01 -11.43
C ARG A 81 -14.87 -5.82 -11.05
N SER A 82 -15.60 -5.90 -9.93
CA SER A 82 -16.49 -4.83 -9.48
C SER A 82 -15.74 -3.56 -9.10
N THR A 83 -14.46 -3.65 -8.74
CA THR A 83 -13.61 -2.51 -8.35
C THR A 83 -12.58 -2.14 -9.42
N ALA A 84 -12.70 -2.67 -10.64
CA ALA A 84 -11.77 -2.36 -11.74
C ALA A 84 -11.77 -0.86 -12.09
N LEU A 85 -12.93 -0.19 -11.97
CA LEU A 85 -13.05 1.24 -12.22
C LEU A 85 -12.27 2.08 -11.21
N ILE A 86 -12.09 1.58 -9.98
CA ILE A 86 -11.29 2.26 -8.94
C ILE A 86 -9.84 2.39 -9.38
N TRP A 87 -9.27 1.31 -9.92
CA TRP A 87 -7.90 1.34 -10.42
C TRP A 87 -7.73 2.26 -11.62
N LYS A 88 -8.70 2.25 -12.53
CA LYS A 88 -8.71 3.19 -13.67
C LYS A 88 -8.78 4.64 -13.18
N GLN A 89 -9.65 4.94 -12.22
CA GLN A 89 -9.76 6.29 -11.65
C GLN A 89 -8.49 6.70 -10.92
N ALA A 90 -7.90 5.80 -10.14
CA ALA A 90 -6.63 6.01 -9.47
C ALA A 90 -5.51 6.34 -10.47
N ARG A 91 -5.46 5.63 -11.61
CA ARG A 91 -4.50 5.92 -12.69
C ARG A 91 -4.67 7.34 -13.23
N LEU A 92 -5.91 7.79 -13.43
CA LEU A 92 -6.24 9.12 -13.95
C LEU A 92 -5.93 10.25 -12.96
N ASN A 93 -5.67 9.97 -11.68
CA ASN A 93 -5.22 10.98 -10.72
C ASN A 93 -3.76 11.40 -10.94
N ILE A 94 -2.98 10.63 -11.72
CA ILE A 94 -1.58 10.93 -12.03
C ILE A 94 -1.47 11.60 -13.41
N ASP A 95 -1.15 12.89 -13.40
CA ASP A 95 -0.91 13.63 -14.64
C ASP A 95 0.29 13.09 -15.43
N GLY A 96 0.11 12.92 -16.74
CA GLY A 96 1.16 12.50 -17.66
C GLY A 96 1.49 11.00 -17.65
N LEU A 97 0.76 10.18 -16.89
CA LEU A 97 0.89 8.73 -16.96
C LEU A 97 0.22 8.19 -18.23
N PRO A 98 0.88 7.31 -19.01
CA PRO A 98 0.27 6.71 -20.20
C PRO A 98 -1.00 5.92 -19.89
N ASP A 99 -1.82 5.69 -20.93
CA ASP A 99 -2.96 4.79 -20.80
C ASP A 99 -2.52 3.35 -20.51
N CYS A 100 -3.31 2.67 -19.68
CA CYS A 100 -3.12 1.25 -19.43
C CYS A 100 -3.26 0.50 -20.77
N PRO A 101 -2.23 -0.22 -21.22
CA PRO A 101 -2.27 -0.90 -22.50
C PRO A 101 -3.19 -2.13 -22.43
N SER A 102 -3.71 -2.58 -23.57
CA SER A 102 -4.73 -3.63 -23.64
C SER A 102 -4.27 -5.01 -23.14
N ASP A 103 -2.97 -5.26 -23.10
CA ASP A 103 -2.36 -6.48 -22.59
C ASP A 103 -2.23 -6.52 -21.05
N LEU A 104 -2.44 -5.38 -20.37
CA LEU A 104 -2.40 -5.28 -18.92
C LEU A 104 -3.75 -4.89 -18.34
N ASN A 105 -4.05 -5.40 -17.15
CA ASN A 105 -5.08 -4.79 -16.32
C ASN A 105 -4.52 -3.65 -15.47
N GLU A 106 -5.40 -2.77 -14.99
CA GLU A 106 -5.02 -1.58 -14.23
C GLU A 106 -4.16 -1.90 -12.97
N PRO A 107 -4.45 -2.95 -12.16
CA PRO A 107 -3.55 -3.36 -11.06
C PRO A 107 -2.14 -3.78 -11.52
N GLN A 108 -2.03 -4.51 -12.63
CA GLN A 108 -0.73 -4.90 -13.20
C GLN A 108 0.02 -3.68 -13.73
N TYR A 109 -0.69 -2.76 -14.38
CA TYR A 109 -0.11 -1.52 -14.88
C TYR A 109 0.38 -0.62 -13.74
N ALA A 110 -0.42 -0.45 -12.69
CA ALA A 110 0.01 0.22 -11.47
C ALA A 110 1.26 -0.45 -10.88
N ASN A 111 1.29 -1.79 -10.83
CA ASN A 111 2.44 -2.51 -10.33
C ASN A 111 3.70 -2.24 -11.15
N LEU A 112 3.60 -2.22 -12.49
CA LEU A 112 4.69 -1.87 -13.39
C LEU A 112 5.18 -0.44 -13.16
N ALA A 113 4.26 0.51 -13.05
CA ALA A 113 4.57 1.93 -12.93
C ALA A 113 5.16 2.32 -11.57
N PHE A 114 4.62 1.77 -10.47
CA PHE A 114 4.85 2.34 -9.13
C PHE A 114 5.51 1.40 -8.13
N SER A 115 5.55 0.09 -8.39
CA SER A 115 6.17 -0.81 -7.40
C SER A 115 7.69 -0.79 -7.49
N ASN A 116 8.34 -0.93 -6.35
CA ASN A 116 9.78 -0.77 -6.18
C ASN A 116 10.60 -2.07 -6.32
N ASN A 117 9.98 -3.18 -6.73
CA ASN A 117 10.67 -4.46 -6.93
C ASN A 117 11.25 -4.63 -8.34
N CYS A 118 12.48 -5.10 -8.47
CA CYS A 118 13.03 -5.50 -9.78
C CYS A 118 12.33 -6.77 -10.29
N HIS A 119 11.95 -6.86 -11.56
CA HIS A 119 11.32 -8.07 -12.11
C HIS A 119 12.24 -9.30 -12.11
N PHE A 120 13.56 -9.10 -12.20
CA PHE A 120 14.52 -10.20 -12.27
C PHE A 120 15.00 -10.64 -10.89
N CYS A 121 15.52 -9.71 -10.08
CA CYS A 121 16.08 -10.06 -8.77
C CYS A 121 15.10 -9.92 -7.59
N LEU A 122 13.88 -9.44 -7.82
CA LEU A 122 12.79 -9.28 -6.84
C LEU A 122 13.10 -8.38 -5.62
N ARG A 123 14.31 -7.82 -5.53
CA ARG A 123 14.69 -6.87 -4.48
C ARG A 123 13.88 -5.59 -4.61
N ASN A 124 13.54 -4.98 -3.48
CA ASN A 124 12.97 -3.63 -3.43
C ASN A 124 14.11 -2.60 -3.50
N LEU A 125 14.08 -1.71 -4.48
CA LEU A 125 15.07 -0.65 -4.69
C LEU A 125 14.37 0.70 -4.84
N GLY A 126 15.04 1.79 -4.43
CA GLY A 126 14.50 3.15 -4.58
C GLY A 126 14.49 3.67 -6.01
N SER A 127 15.19 3.02 -6.94
CA SER A 127 15.24 3.40 -8.36
C SER A 127 15.25 2.16 -9.24
N LEU A 128 14.37 2.16 -10.25
CA LEU A 128 14.24 1.14 -11.28
C LEU A 128 14.13 1.84 -12.64
N HIS A 129 14.68 1.22 -13.66
CA HIS A 129 14.45 1.56 -15.06
C HIS A 129 13.16 0.88 -15.51
N ILE A 130 12.22 1.64 -16.08
CA ILE A 130 10.96 1.12 -16.62
C ILE A 130 11.03 1.20 -18.15
N CYS A 131 10.94 0.05 -18.81
CA CYS A 131 10.73 -0.05 -20.24
C CYS A 131 9.25 -0.30 -20.49
N TRP A 132 8.53 0.76 -20.87
CA TRP A 132 7.07 0.71 -21.07
C TRP A 132 6.69 -0.26 -22.18
N GLU A 133 7.38 -0.25 -23.32
CA GLU A 133 7.08 -1.13 -24.46
C GLU A 133 7.20 -2.61 -24.09
N ALA A 134 8.26 -2.97 -23.36
CA ALA A 134 8.49 -4.35 -22.93
C ALA A 134 7.67 -4.76 -21.68
N ARG A 135 6.92 -3.83 -21.05
CA ARG A 135 6.23 -4.06 -19.76
C ARG A 135 7.17 -4.50 -18.64
N LEU A 136 8.41 -4.02 -18.65
CA LEU A 136 9.45 -4.45 -17.72
C LEU A 136 9.96 -3.31 -16.85
N LYS A 137 10.33 -3.67 -15.62
CA LYS A 137 11.13 -2.81 -14.75
C LYS A 137 12.29 -3.57 -14.12
N THR A 138 13.45 -2.95 -14.16
CA THR A 138 14.71 -3.58 -13.78
C THR A 138 15.60 -2.61 -13.03
N CYS A 139 16.48 -3.13 -12.18
CA CYS A 139 17.50 -2.31 -11.56
C CYS A 139 18.74 -2.22 -12.46
N SER A 140 19.57 -1.20 -12.26
CA SER A 140 20.79 -1.02 -13.07
C SER A 140 21.69 -2.26 -13.09
N LYS A 141 21.74 -3.03 -11.99
CA LYS A 141 22.52 -4.27 -11.90
C LYS A 141 21.99 -5.38 -12.80
N CYS A 142 20.67 -5.53 -12.87
CA CYS A 142 20.04 -6.55 -13.72
C CYS A 142 20.02 -6.12 -15.19
N LEU A 143 19.96 -4.82 -15.47
CA LEU A 143 20.07 -4.31 -16.84
C LEU A 143 21.47 -4.51 -17.44
N SER A 144 22.51 -4.38 -16.61
CA SER A 144 23.91 -4.56 -17.07
C SER A 144 24.32 -6.02 -17.25
N THR A 145 23.53 -6.98 -16.76
CA THR A 145 23.84 -8.42 -16.86
C THR A 145 23.30 -9.08 -18.13
N ASP A 146 22.52 -8.38 -18.94
CA ASP A 146 21.94 -8.91 -20.19
C ASP A 146 22.79 -8.56 -21.43
N ALA A 147 24.11 -8.37 -21.27
CA ALA A 147 25.06 -8.04 -22.33
C ALA A 147 25.97 -9.22 -22.75
N GLU A 148 25.54 -10.47 -22.49
CA GLU A 148 26.21 -11.69 -22.97
C GLU A 148 25.22 -12.64 -23.65
#